data_AF-A0A3A4X6E5-F1
#
_entry.id   AF-A0A3A4X6E5-F1
#
_cell.length_a   1.000
_cell.length_b   1.000
_cell.length_c   1.000
_cell.angle_alpha   90.00
_cell.angle_beta   90.00
_cell.angle_gamma   90.00
#
_symmetry.space_group_name_H-M   'P 1'
#
loop_
_entity.id
_entity.type
_entity.pdbx_description
1 polymer ?
#
loop_
_entity_poly.entity_id
_entity_poly.type
_entity_poly.pdbx_seq_one_letter_code
_entity_poly.pdbx_strand_id
1 'polypeptide(L)'
;MSQPYVLSFVKEVSVDHPAPDQVVIQTPDRRSTLKGLPPGLIRAIDVLSSHGATEDELARQASEIDGESDLARLYYYLSIFARRRMIQYGVSCDGKPLATLSPISAGFQFNPGPFDPQARIALSRFAYLHRENEDLVLESPLSHGKITLHGWRGAALAAELARAQTFASLCELLQEIPRDAIELFLRMLLAGGFLTEAKPEDPYHGETRTLVQWDFHDLLFHARSRLGRHANRFGGTYRFIGKIDPLPAVK
;
A
#
# COMPACT_ATOMS: atom_id res chain seq x y z
N MET A 1 4.64 -21.05 7.83
CA MET A 1 5.33 -19.81 7.43
C MET A 1 4.27 -18.94 6.77
N SER A 2 4.14 -17.68 7.15
CA SER A 2 3.17 -16.77 6.52
C SER A 2 3.61 -16.53 5.06
N GLN A 3 2.69 -16.45 4.11
CA GLN A 3 3.05 -16.15 2.72
C GLN A 3 3.73 -14.76 2.63
N PRO A 4 4.66 -14.51 1.71
CA PRO A 4 5.24 -13.17 1.55
C PRO A 4 4.27 -12.22 0.84
N TYR A 5 4.49 -10.91 0.97
CA TYR A 5 3.80 -9.93 0.13
C TYR A 5 4.26 -10.04 -1.33
N VAL A 6 3.31 -9.87 -2.25
CA VAL A 6 3.61 -9.74 -3.69
C VAL A 6 4.06 -8.31 -3.96
N LEU A 7 5.28 -8.13 -4.42
CA LEU A 7 5.83 -6.83 -4.80
C LEU A 7 5.51 -6.58 -6.28
N SER A 8 5.05 -5.37 -6.59
CA SER A 8 4.91 -4.88 -7.97
C SER A 8 5.17 -3.39 -8.02
N PHE A 9 5.41 -2.84 -9.20
CA PHE A 9 5.48 -1.41 -9.36
C PHE A 9 4.10 -0.76 -9.30
N VAL A 10 4.04 0.46 -8.76
CA VAL A 10 2.84 1.31 -8.83
C VAL A 10 2.52 1.62 -10.30
N LYS A 11 1.24 1.84 -10.61
CA LYS A 11 0.74 1.99 -12.00
C LYS A 11 1.41 3.14 -12.77
N GLU A 12 1.93 4.13 -12.06
CA GLU A 12 2.59 5.31 -12.62
C GLU A 12 4.06 5.08 -13.02
N VAL A 13 4.61 3.89 -12.73
CA VAL A 13 5.96 3.50 -13.14
C VAL A 13 5.90 2.77 -14.47
N SER A 14 6.63 3.25 -15.47
CA SER A 14 6.85 2.51 -16.72
C SER A 14 8.30 2.09 -16.87
N VAL A 15 8.51 0.98 -17.58
CA VAL A 15 9.81 0.36 -17.80
C VAL A 15 10.02 0.16 -19.29
N ASP A 16 11.13 0.67 -19.83
CA ASP A 16 11.55 0.50 -21.22
C ASP A 16 12.97 -0.08 -21.28
N HIS A 17 13.27 -0.81 -22.36
CA HIS A 17 14.56 -1.48 -22.59
C HIS A 17 15.26 -0.94 -23.84
N PRO A 18 16.06 0.14 -23.74
CA PRO A 18 16.76 0.68 -24.91
C PRO A 18 17.91 -0.20 -25.41
N ALA A 19 18.44 -1.10 -24.58
CA ALA A 19 19.51 -2.05 -24.92
C ALA A 19 19.45 -3.26 -23.97
N PRO A 20 20.09 -4.40 -24.30
CA PRO A 20 20.00 -5.63 -23.50
C PRO A 20 20.46 -5.53 -22.05
N ASP A 21 21.33 -4.57 -21.71
CA ASP A 21 21.88 -4.35 -20.37
C ASP A 21 21.39 -3.03 -19.73
N GLN A 22 20.40 -2.39 -20.35
CA GLN A 22 19.90 -1.07 -19.95
C GLN A 22 18.39 -1.09 -19.73
N VAL A 23 17.99 -0.50 -18.61
CA VAL A 23 16.58 -0.30 -18.28
C VAL A 23 16.34 1.17 -18.02
N VAL A 24 15.31 1.73 -18.65
CA VAL A 24 14.81 3.07 -18.37
C VAL A 24 13.56 2.92 -17.53
N ILE A 25 13.59 3.50 -16.33
CA ILE A 25 12.42 3.58 -15.47
C ILE A 25 11.93 5.03 -15.42
N GLN A 26 10.64 5.20 -15.72
CA GLN A 26 9.96 6.49 -15.73
C GLN A 26 8.91 6.53 -14.62
N THR A 27 8.98 7.56 -13.78
CA THR A 27 7.93 7.97 -12.83
C THR A 27 7.33 9.31 -13.30
N PRO A 28 6.22 9.79 -12.72
CA PRO A 28 5.63 11.09 -13.10
C PRO A 28 6.60 12.27 -12.97
N ASP A 29 7.57 12.18 -12.08
CA ASP A 29 8.51 13.25 -11.73
C ASP A 29 9.95 13.02 -12.20
N ARG A 30 10.30 11.80 -12.65
CA ARG A 30 11.69 11.44 -12.95
C ARG A 30 11.83 10.36 -14.03
N ARG A 31 12.87 10.49 -14.84
CA ARG A 31 13.39 9.44 -15.72
C ARG A 31 14.75 8.98 -15.23
N SER A 32 14.98 7.67 -15.09
CA SER A 32 16.25 7.11 -14.66
C SER A 32 16.70 6.01 -15.61
N THR A 33 17.95 6.07 -16.07
CA THR A 33 18.56 5.01 -16.88
C THR A 33 19.52 4.20 -16.01
N LEU A 34 19.25 2.92 -15.87
CA LEU A 34 20.11 1.95 -15.23
C LEU A 34 20.91 1.23 -16.33
N LYS A 35 22.22 1.10 -16.16
CA LYS A 35 23.14 0.51 -17.16
C LYS A 35 23.96 -0.61 -16.55
N GLY A 36 24.43 -1.54 -17.40
CA GLY A 36 25.23 -2.68 -16.96
C GLY A 36 24.48 -3.54 -15.94
N LEU A 37 23.17 -3.71 -16.13
CA LEU A 37 22.36 -4.56 -15.27
C LEU A 37 22.52 -6.04 -15.67
N PRO A 38 22.70 -6.95 -14.71
CA PRO A 38 22.67 -8.38 -14.97
C PRO A 38 21.30 -8.83 -15.53
N PRO A 39 21.25 -9.84 -16.41
CA PRO A 39 20.00 -10.31 -17.01
C PRO A 39 18.91 -10.73 -16.00
N GLY A 40 19.27 -11.37 -14.90
CA GLY A 40 18.33 -11.76 -13.85
C GLY A 40 17.73 -10.56 -13.11
N LEU A 41 18.50 -9.49 -12.92
CA LEU A 41 17.96 -8.23 -12.37
C LEU A 41 17.01 -7.53 -13.35
N ILE A 42 17.31 -7.54 -14.66
CA ILE A 42 16.40 -7.01 -15.68
C ILE A 42 15.08 -7.77 -15.66
N ARG A 43 15.14 -9.11 -15.60
CA ARG A 43 13.97 -9.97 -15.47
C ARG A 43 13.17 -9.65 -14.19
N ALA A 44 13.83 -9.44 -13.06
CA ALA A 44 13.15 -9.07 -11.82
C ALA A 44 12.41 -7.72 -11.96
N ILE A 45 12.99 -6.75 -12.66
CA ILE A 45 12.34 -5.46 -12.96
C ILE A 45 11.11 -5.66 -13.87
N ASP A 46 11.19 -6.55 -14.86
CA ASP A 46 10.06 -6.88 -15.73
C ASP A 46 8.92 -7.58 -14.99
N VAL A 47 9.25 -8.46 -14.06
CA VAL A 47 8.25 -9.09 -13.19
C VAL A 47 7.57 -8.02 -12.32
N LEU A 48 8.34 -7.11 -11.72
CA LEU A 48 7.78 -6.00 -10.93
C LEU A 48 6.87 -5.09 -11.76
N SER A 49 7.21 -4.81 -13.02
CA SER A 49 6.43 -3.93 -13.89
C SER A 49 5.17 -4.56 -14.48
N SER A 50 5.00 -5.88 -14.34
CA SER A 50 3.88 -6.64 -14.89
C SER A 50 2.99 -7.24 -13.80
N HIS A 51 3.16 -8.53 -13.49
CA HIS A 51 2.29 -9.27 -12.57
C HIS A 51 2.77 -9.26 -11.12
N GLY A 52 3.99 -8.79 -10.86
CA GLY A 52 4.62 -8.83 -9.55
C GLY A 52 5.02 -10.23 -9.10
N ALA A 53 5.82 -10.28 -8.03
CA ALA A 53 6.23 -11.53 -7.39
C ALA A 53 6.68 -11.25 -5.95
N THR A 54 6.77 -12.30 -5.14
CA THR A 54 7.36 -12.21 -3.81
C THR A 54 8.86 -11.95 -3.89
N GLU A 55 9.45 -11.39 -2.82
CA GLU A 55 10.89 -11.15 -2.76
C GLU A 55 11.70 -12.44 -2.97
N ASP A 56 11.26 -13.55 -2.38
CA ASP A 56 11.89 -14.87 -2.52
C ASP A 56 11.81 -15.40 -3.96
N GLU A 57 10.68 -15.20 -4.64
CA GLU A 57 10.53 -15.58 -6.04
C GLU A 57 11.43 -14.74 -6.96
N LEU A 58 11.52 -13.43 -6.71
CA LEU A 58 12.42 -12.54 -7.46
C LEU A 58 13.88 -12.95 -7.25
N ALA A 59 14.28 -13.22 -6.00
CA ALA A 59 15.61 -13.67 -5.65
C ALA A 59 15.96 -15.00 -6.34
N ARG A 60 15.08 -16.00 -6.23
CA ARG A 60 15.26 -17.31 -6.88
C ARG A 60 15.37 -17.18 -8.40
N GLN A 61 14.49 -16.40 -9.03
CA GLN A 61 14.52 -16.22 -10.49
C GLN A 61 15.78 -15.49 -10.97
N ALA A 62 16.29 -14.53 -10.18
CA ALA A 62 17.51 -13.84 -10.50
C ALA A 62 18.75 -14.73 -10.31
N SER A 63 18.81 -15.50 -9.22
CA SER A 63 19.95 -16.40 -8.95
C SER A 63 20.04 -17.57 -9.92
N GLU A 64 18.91 -18.04 -10.46
CA GLU A 64 18.88 -19.03 -11.54
C GLU A 64 19.58 -18.53 -12.82
N ILE A 65 19.68 -17.21 -13.02
CA ILE A 65 20.24 -16.59 -14.23
C ILE A 65 21.65 -16.05 -13.99
N ASP A 66 21.82 -15.27 -12.92
CA ASP A 66 23.06 -14.53 -12.63
C ASP A 66 23.92 -15.20 -11.55
N GLY A 67 23.40 -16.23 -10.87
CA GLY A 67 24.04 -16.86 -9.71
C GLY A 67 23.78 -16.12 -8.39
N GLU A 68 24.08 -16.76 -7.27
CA GLU A 68 23.81 -16.22 -5.93
C GLU A 68 24.64 -14.97 -5.59
N SER A 69 25.81 -14.80 -6.21
CA SER A 69 26.71 -13.66 -5.97
C SER A 69 26.09 -12.31 -6.31
N ASP A 70 25.10 -12.27 -7.22
CA ASP A 70 24.45 -11.03 -7.66
C ASP A 70 23.16 -10.69 -6.89
N LEU A 71 22.73 -11.53 -5.95
CA LEU A 71 21.54 -11.27 -5.12
C LEU A 71 21.65 -9.97 -4.31
N ALA A 72 22.85 -9.63 -3.83
CA ALA A 72 23.09 -8.37 -3.13
C ALA A 72 22.69 -7.15 -3.97
N ARG A 73 22.90 -7.22 -5.30
CA ARG A 73 22.53 -6.16 -6.24
C ARG A 73 21.01 -6.09 -6.42
N LEU A 74 20.32 -7.23 -6.47
CA LEU A 74 18.86 -7.27 -6.48
C LEU A 74 18.27 -6.58 -5.24
N TYR A 75 18.68 -7.00 -4.04
CA TYR A 75 18.18 -6.41 -2.79
C TYR A 75 18.49 -4.91 -2.69
N TYR A 76 19.66 -4.49 -3.15
CA TYR A 76 20.01 -3.08 -3.25
C TYR A 76 19.01 -2.30 -4.11
N TYR A 77 18.66 -2.79 -5.30
CA TYR A 77 17.68 -2.12 -6.16
C TYR A 77 16.25 -2.19 -5.61
N LEU A 78 15.81 -3.32 -5.03
CA LEU A 78 14.52 -3.40 -4.34
C LEU A 78 14.41 -2.34 -3.24
N SER A 79 15.48 -2.14 -2.46
CA SER A 79 15.53 -1.09 -1.43
C SER A 79 15.45 0.33 -2.02
N ILE A 80 16.02 0.56 -3.21
CA ILE A 80 15.92 1.84 -3.91
C ILE A 80 14.50 2.05 -4.38
N PHE A 81 13.90 1.08 -5.06
CA PHE A 81 12.54 1.17 -5.59
C PHE A 81 11.52 1.38 -4.45
N ALA A 82 11.65 0.68 -3.34
CA ALA A 82 10.83 0.88 -2.14
C ALA A 82 10.99 2.30 -1.58
N ARG A 83 12.23 2.78 -1.33
CA ARG A 83 12.47 4.15 -0.83
C ARG A 83 12.01 5.25 -1.79
N ARG A 84 12.00 4.95 -3.09
CA ARG A 84 11.48 5.84 -4.14
C ARG A 84 9.97 5.73 -4.32
N ARG A 85 9.28 4.88 -3.53
CA ARG A 85 7.83 4.67 -3.55
C ARG A 85 7.34 4.13 -4.89
N MET A 86 8.19 3.35 -5.54
CA MET A 86 7.88 2.68 -6.80
C MET A 86 7.22 1.34 -6.57
N ILE A 87 7.40 0.73 -5.39
CA ILE A 87 6.83 -0.58 -5.04
C ILE A 87 5.50 -0.40 -4.30
N GLN A 88 4.50 -1.20 -4.68
CA GLN A 88 3.29 -1.50 -3.92
C GLN A 88 3.31 -2.95 -3.43
N TYR A 89 2.56 -3.22 -2.37
CA TYR A 89 2.59 -4.50 -1.64
C TYR A 89 1.23 -5.18 -1.70
N GLY A 90 1.17 -6.38 -2.26
CA GLY A 90 -0.05 -7.16 -2.43
C GLY A 90 -0.18 -8.28 -1.40
N VAL A 91 -1.41 -8.54 -0.95
CA VAL A 91 -1.80 -9.78 -0.30
C VAL A 91 -2.63 -10.58 -1.29
N SER A 92 -2.36 -11.88 -1.39
CA SER A 92 -3.14 -12.81 -2.19
C SER A 92 -3.95 -13.76 -1.28
N CYS A 93 -5.08 -14.22 -1.79
CA CYS A 93 -5.96 -15.20 -1.17
C CYS A 93 -6.36 -16.21 -2.25
N ASP A 94 -5.92 -17.45 -2.12
CA ASP A 94 -6.15 -18.52 -3.12
C ASP A 94 -5.72 -18.12 -4.54
N GLY A 95 -4.56 -17.46 -4.67
CA GLY A 95 -4.02 -16.99 -5.95
C GLY A 95 -4.74 -15.78 -6.55
N LYS A 96 -5.74 -15.20 -5.86
CA LYS A 96 -6.42 -13.96 -6.27
C LYS A 96 -5.95 -12.79 -5.39
N PRO A 97 -5.84 -11.57 -5.93
CA PRO A 97 -5.56 -10.39 -5.11
C PRO A 97 -6.63 -10.23 -4.03
N LEU A 98 -6.20 -9.98 -2.78
CA LEU A 98 -7.06 -9.64 -1.65
C LEU A 98 -6.99 -8.15 -1.34
N ALA A 99 -5.77 -7.61 -1.28
CA ALA A 99 -5.53 -6.20 -1.01
C ALA A 99 -4.19 -5.74 -1.59
N THR A 100 -4.09 -4.45 -1.93
CA THR A 100 -2.83 -3.82 -2.38
C THR A 100 -2.60 -2.51 -1.65
N LEU A 101 -1.51 -2.43 -0.88
CA LEU A 101 -1.03 -1.21 -0.25
C LEU A 101 -0.13 -0.43 -1.21
N SER A 102 -0.57 0.77 -1.59
CA SER A 102 0.17 1.70 -2.44
C SER A 102 0.68 2.91 -1.64
N PRO A 103 1.91 3.39 -1.88
CA PRO A 103 2.40 4.62 -1.30
C PRO A 103 1.67 5.84 -1.88
N ILE A 104 1.26 6.81 -1.04
CA ILE A 104 0.57 8.04 -1.50
C ILE A 104 1.32 9.33 -1.16
N SER A 105 2.46 9.25 -0.47
CA SER A 105 3.20 10.44 -0.05
C SER A 105 4.66 10.14 0.31
N ALA A 106 5.50 11.17 0.47
CA ALA A 106 6.95 11.01 0.66
C ALA A 106 7.33 10.38 2.00
N GLY A 107 6.46 10.45 3.00
CA GLY A 107 6.67 9.84 4.32
C GLY A 107 6.36 8.34 4.37
N PHE A 108 5.95 7.72 3.25
CA PHE A 108 5.60 6.31 3.25
C PHE A 108 6.81 5.42 3.57
N GLN A 109 6.61 4.52 4.52
CA GLN A 109 7.53 3.44 4.88
C GLN A 109 6.71 2.19 5.09
N PHE A 110 7.21 1.05 4.62
CA PHE A 110 6.57 -0.24 4.83
C PHE A 110 7.50 -1.15 5.61
N ASN A 111 7.16 -1.35 6.89
CA ASN A 111 7.87 -2.26 7.76
C ASN A 111 6.83 -3.12 8.52
N PRO A 112 6.41 -4.27 7.96
CA PRO A 112 5.50 -5.18 8.60
C PRO A 112 6.20 -5.84 9.79
N GLY A 113 6.09 -5.18 10.95
CA GLY A 113 6.60 -5.69 12.22
C GLY A 113 5.86 -6.95 12.70
N PRO A 114 6.34 -7.55 13.80
CA PRO A 114 5.56 -8.58 14.48
C PRO A 114 4.22 -7.99 14.94
N PHE A 115 3.16 -8.80 14.89
CA PHE A 115 1.88 -8.46 15.50
C PHE A 115 1.64 -9.45 16.65
N ASP A 116 1.09 -8.97 17.76
CA ASP A 116 0.65 -9.84 18.85
C ASP A 116 -0.70 -10.47 18.49
N PRO A 117 -0.79 -11.81 18.33
CA PRO A 117 -2.05 -12.46 17.97
C PRO A 117 -3.14 -12.37 19.05
N GLN A 118 -2.78 -12.02 20.29
CA GLN A 118 -3.72 -11.84 21.40
C GLN A 118 -4.21 -10.40 21.53
N ALA A 119 -3.53 -9.44 20.89
CA ALA A 119 -3.95 -8.05 20.91
C ALA A 119 -5.35 -7.89 20.29
N ARG A 120 -6.18 -7.07 20.94
CA ARG A 120 -7.46 -6.65 20.38
C ARG A 120 -7.21 -5.42 19.52
N ILE A 121 -7.41 -5.55 18.23
CA ILE A 121 -7.14 -4.50 17.25
C ILE A 121 -8.44 -4.04 16.59
N ALA A 122 -8.53 -2.75 16.32
CA ALA A 122 -9.60 -2.14 15.54
C ALA A 122 -8.99 -1.21 14.49
N LEU A 123 -9.75 -0.86 13.46
CA LEU A 123 -9.39 0.25 12.59
C LEU A 123 -9.32 1.55 13.39
N SER A 124 -8.35 2.39 13.07
CA SER A 124 -8.33 3.78 13.52
C SER A 124 -9.67 4.44 13.18
N ARG A 125 -10.21 5.26 14.08
CA ARG A 125 -11.45 6.03 13.81
C ARG A 125 -11.31 7.02 12.64
N PHE A 126 -10.08 7.29 12.21
CA PHE A 126 -9.80 8.11 11.04
C PHE A 126 -9.72 7.31 9.74
N ALA A 127 -9.69 5.98 9.82
CA ALA A 127 -9.74 5.11 8.65
C ALA A 127 -11.15 5.13 8.04
N TYR A 128 -11.23 5.21 6.72
CA TYR A 128 -12.50 5.22 5.99
C TYR A 128 -12.39 4.47 4.68
N LEU A 129 -13.52 3.86 4.29
CA LEU A 129 -13.69 3.22 3.00
C LEU A 129 -14.43 4.15 2.06
N HIS A 130 -13.97 4.23 0.81
CA HIS A 130 -14.71 4.90 -0.25
C HIS A 130 -14.42 4.25 -1.60
N ARG A 131 -15.27 4.57 -2.56
CA ARG A 131 -15.06 4.16 -3.95
C ARG A 131 -14.03 5.06 -4.62
N GLU A 132 -13.09 4.46 -5.34
CA GLU A 132 -12.19 5.13 -6.28
C GLU A 132 -12.25 4.38 -7.61
N ASN A 133 -12.84 4.99 -8.65
CA ASN A 133 -13.16 4.32 -9.92
C ASN A 133 -14.04 3.07 -9.73
N GLU A 134 -13.52 1.86 -9.96
CA GLU A 134 -14.24 0.59 -9.74
C GLU A 134 -13.79 -0.13 -8.47
N ASP A 135 -12.81 0.44 -7.76
CA ASP A 135 -12.19 -0.15 -6.58
C ASP A 135 -12.80 0.39 -5.29
N LEU A 136 -12.78 -0.46 -4.24
CA LEU A 136 -13.00 -0.03 -2.86
C LEU A 136 -11.64 0.25 -2.21
N VAL A 137 -11.47 1.45 -1.65
CA VAL A 137 -10.19 1.90 -1.11
C VAL A 137 -10.34 2.25 0.36
N LEU A 138 -9.42 1.74 1.18
CA LEU A 138 -9.21 2.11 2.57
C LEU A 138 -8.12 3.18 2.65
N GLU A 139 -8.46 4.34 3.22
CA GLU A 139 -7.55 5.45 3.46
C GLU A 139 -7.66 5.95 4.89
N SER A 140 -6.68 6.75 5.31
CA SER A 140 -6.70 7.49 6.57
C SER A 140 -5.91 8.79 6.40
N PRO A 141 -6.36 9.93 6.96
CA PRO A 141 -5.59 11.17 6.96
C PRO A 141 -4.27 11.08 7.74
N LEU A 142 -4.07 10.00 8.51
CA LEU A 142 -2.85 9.70 9.25
C LEU A 142 -1.90 8.78 8.47
N SER A 143 -2.39 8.05 7.47
CA SER A 143 -1.59 7.09 6.72
C SER A 143 -0.82 7.77 5.58
N HIS A 144 0.35 7.23 5.28
CA HIS A 144 1.14 7.60 4.10
C HIS A 144 0.90 6.65 2.91
N GLY A 145 0.03 5.64 3.07
CA GLY A 145 -0.39 4.71 2.03
C GLY A 145 -1.91 4.64 1.89
N LYS A 146 -2.38 4.00 0.82
CA LYS A 146 -3.78 3.62 0.63
C LYS A 146 -3.87 2.14 0.30
N ILE A 147 -4.94 1.49 0.74
CA ILE A 147 -5.14 0.06 0.47
C ILE A 147 -6.32 -0.10 -0.46
N THR A 148 -6.08 -0.61 -1.66
CA THR A 148 -7.14 -1.10 -2.55
C THR A 148 -7.58 -2.48 -2.08
N LEU A 149 -8.87 -2.68 -1.85
CA LEU A 149 -9.47 -3.96 -1.46
C LEU A 149 -10.05 -4.65 -2.71
N HIS A 150 -9.53 -5.83 -3.01
CA HIS A 150 -9.89 -6.59 -4.20
C HIS A 150 -11.01 -7.58 -3.84
N GLY A 151 -12.24 -7.17 -4.13
CA GLY A 151 -13.43 -7.96 -3.86
C GLY A 151 -13.87 -7.97 -2.39
N TRP A 152 -14.84 -8.82 -2.08
CA TRP A 152 -15.57 -8.75 -0.81
C TRP A 152 -14.75 -9.21 0.41
N ARG A 153 -13.78 -10.14 0.24
CA ARG A 153 -13.01 -10.73 1.35
C ARG A 153 -12.20 -9.66 2.10
N GLY A 154 -11.52 -8.78 1.37
CA GLY A 154 -10.78 -7.66 1.98
C GLY A 154 -11.72 -6.64 2.64
N ALA A 155 -12.89 -6.39 2.03
CA ALA A 155 -13.92 -5.52 2.59
C ALA A 155 -14.53 -6.09 3.89
N ALA A 156 -14.76 -7.40 3.95
CA ALA A 156 -15.26 -8.08 5.14
C ALA A 156 -14.25 -7.99 6.30
N LEU A 157 -12.96 -8.24 6.04
CA LEU A 157 -11.91 -8.04 7.03
C LEU A 157 -11.88 -6.61 7.58
N ALA A 158 -11.92 -5.61 6.70
CA ALA A 158 -11.96 -4.20 7.10
C ALA A 158 -13.23 -3.86 7.91
N ALA A 159 -14.39 -4.40 7.51
CA ALA A 159 -15.66 -4.17 8.18
C ALA A 159 -15.68 -4.77 9.60
N GLU A 160 -15.18 -6.00 9.78
CA GLU A 160 -15.11 -6.65 11.09
C GLU A 160 -14.19 -5.91 12.06
N LEU A 161 -13.16 -5.22 11.55
CA LEU A 161 -12.26 -4.39 12.32
C LEU A 161 -12.84 -3.02 12.71
N ALA A 162 -14.09 -2.70 12.33
CA ALA A 162 -14.80 -1.56 12.92
C ALA A 162 -15.05 -1.75 14.43
N ARG A 163 -14.91 -2.99 14.92
CA ARG A 163 -14.90 -3.35 16.34
C ARG A 163 -13.55 -3.98 16.68
N ALA A 164 -13.20 -3.96 17.97
CA ALA A 164 -11.95 -4.55 18.45
C ALA A 164 -12.00 -6.09 18.39
N GLN A 165 -11.21 -6.67 17.47
CA GLN A 165 -11.12 -8.11 17.21
C GLN A 165 -9.73 -8.65 17.56
N THR A 166 -9.63 -9.94 17.88
CA THR A 166 -8.35 -10.67 17.90
C THR A 166 -8.14 -11.40 16.59
N PHE A 167 -6.89 -11.80 16.32
CA PHE A 167 -6.60 -12.62 15.14
C PHE A 167 -7.37 -13.95 15.12
N ALA A 168 -7.50 -14.61 16.29
CA ALA A 168 -8.29 -15.83 16.41
C ALA A 168 -9.76 -15.60 16.05
N SER A 169 -10.38 -14.53 16.59
CA SER A 169 -11.78 -14.21 16.30
C SER A 169 -12.05 -13.92 14.82
N LEU A 170 -11.12 -13.24 14.13
CA LEU A 170 -11.25 -13.01 12.69
C LEU A 170 -11.15 -14.31 11.88
N CYS A 171 -10.25 -15.21 12.26
CA CYS A 171 -10.15 -16.53 11.63
C CYS A 171 -11.41 -17.38 11.83
N GLU A 172 -12.05 -17.27 13.00
CA GLU A 172 -13.30 -17.97 13.31
C GLU A 172 -14.51 -17.39 12.56
N LEU A 173 -14.58 -16.06 12.42
CA LEU A 173 -15.66 -15.35 11.73
C LEU A 173 -15.58 -15.47 10.21
N LEU A 174 -14.38 -15.42 9.64
CA LEU A 174 -14.14 -15.33 8.20
C LEU A 174 -13.41 -16.58 7.68
N GLN A 175 -14.05 -17.74 7.87
CA GLN A 175 -13.47 -19.04 7.58
C GLN A 175 -13.14 -19.25 6.10
N GLU A 176 -13.76 -18.50 5.18
CA GLU A 176 -13.45 -18.57 3.75
C GLU A 176 -12.16 -17.82 3.37
N ILE A 177 -11.48 -17.19 4.33
CA ILE A 177 -10.21 -16.52 4.13
C ILE A 177 -9.10 -17.31 4.85
N PRO A 178 -8.08 -17.78 4.13
CA PRO A 178 -6.94 -18.47 4.72
C PRO A 178 -6.27 -17.65 5.84
N ARG A 179 -5.88 -18.35 6.91
CA ARG A 179 -5.29 -17.74 8.12
C ARG A 179 -4.04 -16.89 7.82
N ASP A 180 -3.21 -17.33 6.89
CA ASP A 180 -2.01 -16.62 6.42
C ASP A 180 -2.38 -15.32 5.67
N ALA A 181 -3.42 -15.35 4.83
CA ALA A 181 -3.92 -14.15 4.16
C ALA A 181 -4.51 -13.12 5.17
N ILE A 182 -5.22 -13.58 6.20
CA ILE A 182 -5.69 -12.71 7.30
C ILE A 182 -4.48 -12.10 8.03
N GLU A 183 -3.48 -12.92 8.41
CA GLU A 183 -2.28 -12.44 9.08
C GLU A 183 -1.56 -11.35 8.27
N LEU A 184 -1.36 -11.57 6.98
CA LEU A 184 -0.70 -10.60 6.10
C LEU A 184 -1.50 -9.32 5.95
N PHE A 185 -2.83 -9.44 5.82
CA PHE A 185 -3.69 -8.28 5.76
C PHE A 185 -3.60 -7.44 7.04
N LEU A 186 -3.61 -8.07 8.22
CA LEU A 186 -3.45 -7.37 9.50
C LEU A 186 -2.07 -6.70 9.62
N ARG A 187 -1.00 -7.40 9.26
CA ARG A 187 0.36 -6.82 9.25
C ARG A 187 0.47 -5.66 8.26
N MET A 188 -0.19 -5.73 7.11
CA MET A 188 -0.29 -4.62 6.14
C MET A 188 -0.99 -3.41 6.75
N LEU A 189 -2.14 -3.62 7.41
CA LEU A 189 -2.86 -2.54 8.08
C LEU A 189 -2.05 -1.91 9.21
N LEU A 190 -1.34 -2.73 10.00
CA LEU A 190 -0.46 -2.27 11.07
C LEU A 190 0.68 -1.41 10.52
N ALA A 191 1.42 -1.92 9.53
CA ALA A 191 2.51 -1.19 8.89
C ALA A 191 2.05 0.09 8.19
N GLY A 192 0.83 0.07 7.64
CA GLY A 192 0.20 1.23 7.01
C GLY A 192 -0.39 2.24 7.99
N GLY A 193 -0.38 1.98 9.31
CA GLY A 193 -0.95 2.89 10.32
C GLY A 193 -2.49 2.96 10.31
N PHE A 194 -3.15 1.87 9.92
CA PHE A 194 -4.61 1.76 9.87
C PHE A 194 -5.22 1.15 11.14
N LEU A 195 -4.42 0.50 11.99
CA LEU A 195 -4.89 -0.17 13.19
C LEU A 195 -4.56 0.61 14.47
N THR A 196 -5.43 0.45 15.46
CA THR A 196 -5.23 0.84 16.85
C THR A 196 -5.43 -0.38 17.74
N GLU A 197 -4.61 -0.49 18.78
CA GLU A 197 -4.77 -1.52 19.80
C GLU A 197 -5.80 -1.06 20.84
N ALA A 198 -6.90 -1.78 20.95
CA ALA A 198 -7.93 -1.52 21.93
C ALA A 198 -7.45 -1.97 23.32
N LYS A 199 -7.18 -0.99 24.18
CA LYS A 199 -6.83 -1.20 25.58
C LYS A 199 -8.07 -0.95 26.43
N PRO A 200 -8.50 -1.91 27.29
CA PRO A 200 -9.71 -1.74 28.11
C PRO A 200 -9.70 -0.47 28.96
N GLU A 201 -8.51 -0.06 29.41
CA GLU A 201 -8.31 1.08 30.31
C GLU A 201 -8.19 2.42 29.56
N ASP A 202 -8.12 2.40 28.22
CA ASP A 202 -7.90 3.57 27.38
C ASP A 202 -9.06 3.77 26.40
N PRO A 203 -9.98 4.71 26.66
CA PRO A 203 -11.12 4.97 25.79
C PRO A 203 -10.71 5.51 24.41
N TYR A 204 -9.45 5.94 24.26
CA TYR A 204 -8.90 6.46 23.01
C TYR A 204 -7.87 5.52 22.38
N HIS A 205 -7.73 4.30 22.91
CA HIS A 205 -6.98 3.19 22.30
C HIS A 205 -5.57 3.56 21.80
N GLY A 206 -4.82 4.31 22.61
CA GLY A 206 -3.45 4.73 22.33
C GLY A 206 -3.32 6.02 21.51
N GLU A 207 -4.42 6.72 21.21
CA GLU A 207 -4.36 8.04 20.58
C GLU A 207 -3.67 9.08 21.49
N THR A 208 -2.87 9.95 20.88
CA THR A 208 -2.29 11.09 21.60
C THR A 208 -3.37 12.10 22.00
N ARG A 209 -3.12 12.87 23.07
CA ARG A 209 -4.02 13.98 23.49
C ARG A 209 -4.36 14.95 22.36
N THR A 210 -3.46 15.14 21.41
CA THR A 210 -3.70 15.99 20.24
C THR A 210 -4.66 15.35 19.25
N LEU A 211 -4.51 14.04 18.98
CA LEU A 211 -5.40 13.32 18.05
C LEU A 211 -6.82 13.25 18.58
N VAL A 212 -7.00 13.01 19.89
CA VAL A 212 -8.31 12.95 20.54
C VAL A 212 -9.18 14.20 20.31
N GLN A 213 -8.55 15.37 20.13
CA GLN A 213 -9.26 16.64 19.90
C GLN A 213 -9.81 16.80 18.48
N TRP A 214 -9.42 15.94 17.54
CA TRP A 214 -9.88 16.02 16.15
C TRP A 214 -11.14 15.20 15.93
N ASP A 215 -12.11 15.77 15.23
CA ASP A 215 -13.16 15.01 14.55
C ASP A 215 -12.67 14.46 13.21
N PHE A 216 -13.31 13.38 12.75
CA PHE A 216 -12.95 12.69 11.50
C PHE A 216 -12.92 13.64 10.30
N HIS A 217 -14.01 14.39 10.10
CA HIS A 217 -14.18 15.25 8.93
C HIS A 217 -13.21 16.44 8.95
N ASP A 218 -12.90 16.97 10.13
CA ASP A 218 -11.94 18.06 10.29
C ASP A 218 -10.52 17.62 9.95
N LEU A 219 -10.08 16.47 10.48
CA LEU A 219 -8.74 15.97 10.20
C LEU A 219 -8.60 15.54 8.73
N LEU A 220 -9.65 14.94 8.17
CA LEU A 220 -9.67 14.58 6.75
C LEU A 220 -9.57 15.83 5.86
N PHE A 221 -10.37 16.86 6.12
CA PHE A 221 -10.32 18.11 5.38
C PHE A 221 -8.97 18.81 5.53
N HIS A 222 -8.44 18.87 6.76
CA HIS A 222 -7.11 19.43 7.05
C HIS A 222 -6.03 18.70 6.24
N ALA A 223 -6.00 17.38 6.29
CA ALA A 223 -5.00 16.57 5.59
C ALA A 223 -5.12 16.72 4.06
N ARG A 224 -6.34 16.78 3.51
CA ARG A 224 -6.60 16.89 2.05
C ARG A 224 -6.42 18.31 1.50
N SER A 225 -6.38 19.32 2.37
CA SER A 225 -6.13 20.71 2.00
C SER A 225 -4.64 21.07 2.09
N ARG A 226 -3.76 20.09 2.30
CA ARG A 226 -2.32 20.28 2.54
C ARG A 226 -1.54 19.22 1.77
N LEU A 227 -0.43 19.60 1.14
CA LEU A 227 0.48 18.63 0.57
C LEU A 227 1.14 17.76 1.65
N GLY A 228 1.44 16.50 1.31
CA GLY A 228 2.32 15.63 2.11
C GLY A 228 1.68 14.38 2.70
N ARG A 229 0.35 14.26 2.69
CA ARG A 229 -0.37 13.06 3.16
C ARG A 229 -1.38 12.49 2.16
N HIS A 230 -1.33 12.94 0.91
CA HIS A 230 -2.14 12.40 -0.17
C HIS A 230 -1.46 12.55 -1.53
N ALA A 231 -1.92 11.75 -2.50
CA ALA A 231 -1.52 11.83 -3.90
C ALA A 231 -2.54 12.60 -4.78
N ASN A 232 -3.62 13.12 -4.20
CA ASN A 232 -4.64 13.87 -4.93
C ASN A 232 -4.07 15.15 -5.58
N ARG A 233 -4.71 15.60 -6.65
CA ARG A 233 -4.44 16.90 -7.27
C ARG A 233 -4.60 18.02 -6.24
N PHE A 234 -3.67 18.96 -6.23
CA PHE A 234 -3.62 20.08 -5.29
C PHE A 234 -3.49 21.42 -6.04
N GLY A 235 -4.08 22.49 -5.51
CA GLY A 235 -4.04 23.83 -6.11
C GLY A 235 -5.02 24.02 -7.27
N GLY A 236 -4.67 24.89 -8.22
CA GLY A 236 -5.47 25.20 -9.41
C GLY A 236 -5.56 24.02 -10.38
N THR A 237 -6.43 23.05 -10.09
CA THR A 237 -6.53 21.83 -10.91
C THR A 237 -7.26 22.03 -12.23
N TYR A 238 -8.01 23.13 -12.37
CA TYR A 238 -8.80 23.52 -13.55
C TYR A 238 -9.62 22.37 -14.18
N ARG A 239 -10.00 21.36 -13.38
CA ARG A 239 -10.52 20.07 -13.88
C ARG A 239 -11.85 20.15 -14.65
N PHE A 240 -12.51 21.30 -14.58
CA PHE A 240 -13.81 21.57 -15.19
C PHE A 240 -13.80 22.63 -16.30
N ILE A 241 -12.64 23.23 -16.61
CA ILE A 241 -12.54 24.17 -17.76
C ILE A 241 -12.99 23.43 -19.03
N GLY A 242 -13.93 24.04 -19.76
CA GLY A 242 -14.50 23.49 -20.99
C GLY A 242 -15.40 22.27 -20.80
N LYS A 243 -15.71 21.89 -19.55
CA LYS A 243 -16.62 20.77 -19.23
C LYS A 243 -17.90 21.21 -18.52
N ILE A 244 -17.79 22.22 -17.67
CA ILE A 244 -18.92 22.79 -16.92
C ILE A 244 -18.83 24.30 -17.09
N ASP A 245 -19.90 24.90 -17.60
CA ASP A 245 -19.97 26.35 -17.72
C ASP A 245 -19.96 26.99 -16.34
N PRO A 246 -19.22 28.09 -16.15
CA PRO A 246 -19.17 28.78 -14.86
C PRO A 246 -20.54 29.37 -14.52
N LEU A 247 -20.87 29.36 -13.23
CA LEU A 247 -22.04 30.08 -12.73
C LEU A 247 -21.89 31.59 -13.00
N PRO A 248 -23.00 32.33 -13.20
CA PRO A 248 -22.94 33.77 -13.37
C PRO A 248 -22.27 34.42 -12.15
N ALA A 249 -21.56 35.52 -12.39
CA ALA A 249 -20.83 36.25 -11.34
C ALA A 249 -21.76 36.85 -10.27
N VAL A 250 -23.04 36.99 -10.59
CA VAL A 250 -24.11 37.44 -9.70
C VAL A 250 -25.26 36.45 -9.76
N LYS A 251 -25.93 36.26 -8.62
CA LYS A 251 -27.07 35.35 -8.48
C LYS A 251 -28.31 35.89 -9.19
#